data_AF-A0A8R1WNU0-F1
#
_entry.id   AF-A0A8R1WNU0-F1
#
_cell.length_a   1.000
_cell.length_b   1.000
_cell.length_c   1.000
_cell.angle_alpha   90.00
_cell.angle_beta   90.00
_cell.angle_gamma   90.00
#
_symmetry.space_group_name_H-M   'P 1'
#
loop_
_entity.id
_entity.type
_entity.pdbx_description
1 polymer ?
#
loop_
_entity_poly.entity_id
_entity_poly.type
_entity_poly.pdbx_seq_one_letter_code
_entity_poly.pdbx_strand_id
1 'polypeptide(L)'
;MNSIGEECTDLKKKYDDCFNTWFSERFLKGDQDDSVCAGIFKIYQECVKNAMKQQSIDFKEIDKDILGTENEYKTPPNANSS
;
A
#
# COMPACT_ATOMS: atom_id res chain seq x y z
N MET A 1 10.74 -5.50 -8.63
CA MET A 1 11.28 -5.13 -7.31
C MET A 1 11.07 -6.31 -6.36
N ASN A 2 12.01 -6.55 -5.45
CA ASN A 2 11.86 -7.59 -4.42
C ASN A 2 11.04 -7.06 -3.24
N SER A 3 10.42 -7.96 -2.48
CA SER A 3 9.79 -7.61 -1.20
C SER A 3 10.83 -7.59 -0.08
N ILE A 4 10.41 -7.15 1.12
CA ILE A 4 11.25 -7.12 2.31
C ILE A 4 11.63 -8.52 2.81
N GLY A 5 10.71 -9.48 2.66
CA GLY A 5 10.97 -10.91 2.80
C GLY A 5 11.07 -11.54 1.41
N GLU A 6 12.09 -12.36 1.19
CA GLU A 6 12.29 -13.05 -0.10
C GLU A 6 11.08 -13.94 -0.42
N GLU A 7 10.53 -14.60 0.60
CA GLU A 7 9.33 -15.44 0.55
C GLU A 7 8.05 -14.68 0.13
N CYS A 8 8.02 -13.36 0.34
CA CYS A 8 6.89 -12.51 -0.05
C CYS A 8 7.03 -11.96 -1.48
N THR A 9 8.15 -12.18 -2.16
CA THR A 9 8.45 -11.54 -3.45
C THR A 9 7.50 -11.99 -4.56
N ASP A 10 7.14 -13.26 -4.62
CA ASP A 10 6.21 -13.74 -5.66
C ASP A 10 4.75 -13.36 -5.34
N LEU A 11 4.39 -13.27 -4.06
CA LEU A 11 3.10 -12.71 -3.64
C LEU A 11 2.99 -11.22 -3.99
N LYS A 12 4.07 -10.47 -3.79
CA LYS A 12 4.18 -9.06 -4.18
C LYS A 12 3.93 -8.88 -5.68
N LYS A 13 4.61 -9.65 -6.54
CA LYS A 13 4.43 -9.55 -7.99
C LYS A 13 2.98 -9.78 -8.40
N LYS A 14 2.35 -10.85 -7.89
CA LYS A 14 0.94 -11.16 -8.17
C LYS A 14 0.00 -10.05 -7.73
N TYR A 15 0.23 -9.47 -6.55
CA TYR A 15 -0.57 -8.36 -6.06
C TYR A 15 -0.35 -7.10 -6.90
N ASP A 16 0.89 -6.72 -7.16
CA ASP A 16 1.25 -5.53 -7.94
C ASP A 16 0.65 -5.59 -9.35
N ASP A 17 0.73 -6.76 -10.01
CA ASP A 17 0.13 -6.97 -11.34
C ASP A 17 -1.40 -6.80 -11.30
N CYS A 18 -2.08 -7.43 -10.33
CA CYS A 18 -3.53 -7.28 -10.13
C CYS A 18 -3.90 -5.82 -9.88
N PHE A 19 -3.20 -5.16 -8.96
CA PHE A 19 -3.45 -3.79 -8.55
C PHE A 19 -3.26 -2.83 -9.72
N ASN A 20 -2.19 -2.98 -10.53
CA ASN A 20 -1.93 -2.09 -11.66
C ASN A 20 -3.03 -2.19 -12.73
N THR A 21 -3.51 -3.39 -13.02
CA THR A 21 -4.66 -3.60 -13.92
C THR A 21 -5.93 -2.98 -13.34
N TRP A 22 -6.25 -3.29 -12.08
CA TRP A 22 -7.42 -2.71 -11.40
C TRP A 22 -7.37 -1.17 -11.36
N PHE A 23 -6.21 -0.61 -11.01
CA PHE A 23 -6.03 0.82 -10.87
C PHE A 23 -6.25 1.54 -12.20
N SER A 24 -5.62 1.05 -13.27
CA SER A 24 -5.71 1.67 -14.60
C SER A 24 -7.06 1.46 -15.27
N GLU A 25 -7.67 0.28 -15.12
CA GLU A 25 -8.88 -0.08 -15.85
C GLU A 25 -10.18 0.24 -15.11
N ARG A 26 -10.16 0.28 -13.78
CA ARG A 26 -11.34 0.48 -12.92
C ARG A 26 -11.25 1.78 -12.13
N PHE A 27 -10.27 1.88 -11.24
CA PHE A 27 -10.18 2.99 -10.28
C PHE A 27 -10.11 4.35 -10.97
N LEU A 28 -9.20 4.51 -11.95
CA LEU A 28 -9.07 5.76 -12.71
C LEU A 28 -10.30 6.09 -13.57
N LYS A 29 -11.20 5.12 -13.81
CA LYS A 29 -12.46 5.32 -14.54
C LYS A 29 -13.65 5.53 -13.61
N GLY A 30 -13.42 5.60 -12.29
CA GLY A 30 -14.45 5.84 -11.28
C GLY A 30 -15.07 4.57 -10.67
N ASP A 31 -14.63 3.38 -11.08
CA ASP A 31 -15.02 2.12 -10.43
C ASP A 31 -14.07 1.82 -9.26
N GLN A 32 -14.56 2.02 -8.04
CA GLN A 32 -13.78 1.91 -6.80
C GLN A 32 -13.91 0.54 -6.12
N ASP A 33 -14.50 -0.47 -6.78
CA ASP A 33 -14.59 -1.81 -6.21
C ASP A 33 -13.20 -2.47 -6.10
N ASP A 34 -12.63 -2.48 -4.89
CA ASP A 34 -11.29 -3.00 -4.58
C ASP A 34 -11.28 -4.50 -4.27
N SER A 35 -12.44 -5.16 -4.31
CA SER A 35 -12.59 -6.58 -3.95
C SER A 35 -11.79 -7.52 -4.85
N VAL A 36 -11.51 -7.09 -6.10
CA VAL A 36 -10.81 -7.85 -7.13
C VAL A 36 -9.45 -8.36 -6.65
N CYS A 37 -8.67 -7.50 -5.97
CA CYS A 37 -7.32 -7.84 -5.50
C CYS A 37 -7.25 -8.10 -4.00
N ALA A 38 -8.33 -7.87 -3.24
CA ALA A 38 -8.36 -7.95 -1.79
C ALA A 38 -7.89 -9.31 -1.23
N GLY A 39 -8.24 -10.42 -1.88
CA GLY A 39 -7.81 -11.75 -1.46
C GLY A 39 -6.29 -11.95 -1.57
N ILE A 40 -5.69 -11.51 -2.67
CA ILE A 40 -4.24 -11.59 -2.89
C ILE A 40 -3.52 -10.63 -1.94
N PHE A 41 -4.06 -9.43 -1.77
CA PHE A 41 -3.53 -8.42 -0.88
C PHE A 41 -3.43 -8.93 0.55
N LYS A 42 -4.49 -9.58 1.07
CA LYS A 42 -4.50 -10.11 2.44
C LYS A 42 -3.34 -11.09 2.68
N ILE A 43 -3.12 -12.04 1.76
CA ILE A 43 -2.05 -13.03 1.88
C ILE A 43 -0.68 -12.35 1.82
N TYR A 44 -0.49 -11.42 0.88
CA TYR A 44 0.73 -10.65 0.75
C TYR A 44 1.02 -9.79 2.00
N GLN A 45 0.00 -9.09 2.51
CA GLN A 45 0.08 -8.24 3.69
C GLN A 45 0.47 -9.04 4.94
N GLU A 46 -0.12 -10.22 5.14
CA GLU A 46 0.23 -11.13 6.25
C GLU A 46 1.70 -11.58 6.14
N CYS A 47 2.16 -11.93 4.93
CA CYS A 47 3.55 -12.29 4.67
C CYS A 47 4.51 -11.16 5.07
N VAL A 48 4.26 -9.93 4.58
CA VAL A 48 5.10 -8.77 4.86
C VAL A 48 5.10 -8.43 6.36
N LYS A 49 3.94 -8.46 7.02
CA LYS A 49 3.85 -8.23 8.48
C LYS A 49 4.71 -9.22 9.26
N ASN A 50 4.80 -10.47 8.82
CA ASN A 50 5.66 -11.47 9.44
C ASN A 50 7.15 -11.23 9.16
N ALA A 51 7.51 -10.91 7.91
CA ALA A 51 8.88 -10.57 7.54
C ALA A 51 9.41 -9.35 8.31
N MET A 52 8.59 -8.31 8.48
CA MET A 52 8.93 -7.10 9.24
C MET A 52 9.22 -7.41 10.72
N LYS A 53 8.42 -8.28 11.34
CA LYS A 53 8.65 -8.75 12.72
C LYS A 53 9.99 -9.48 12.86
N GLN A 54 10.32 -10.35 11.91
CA GLN A 54 11.59 -11.09 11.93
C GLN A 54 12.80 -10.16 11.80
N GLN A 55 12.65 -9.05 11.08
CA GLN A 55 13.68 -8.04 10.90
C GLN A 55 13.69 -6.96 12.00
N SER A 56 12.90 -7.13 13.07
CA SER A 56 12.77 -6.17 14.19
C SER A 56 12.35 -4.76 13.78
N ILE A 57 11.51 -4.65 12.74
CA ILE A 57 10.94 -3.37 12.29
C ILE A 57 9.61 -3.15 13.03
N ASP A 58 9.48 -2.06 13.77
CA ASP A 58 8.22 -1.68 14.41
C ASP A 58 7.24 -1.13 13.35
N PHE A 59 6.14 -1.83 13.14
CA PHE A 59 5.12 -1.50 12.14
C PHE A 59 3.86 -0.88 12.77
N LYS A 60 3.87 -0.53 14.07
CA LYS A 60 2.73 0.12 14.74
C LYS A 60 2.33 1.46 14.13
N GLU A 61 3.25 2.11 13.42
CA GLU A 61 2.98 3.35 12.68
C GLU A 61 2.13 3.11 11.42
N ILE A 62 2.16 1.89 10.86
CA ILE A 62 1.49 1.56 9.58
C ILE A 62 -0.04 1.49 9.75
N ASP A 63 -0.52 1.06 10.92
CA ASP A 63 -1.95 0.93 11.18
C ASP A 63 -2.58 2.27 11.64
N LYS A 64 -1.84 3.39 11.63
CA LYS A 64 -2.37 4.72 12.02
C LYS A 64 -3.03 5.40 10.83
N ASP A 65 -4.31 5.76 10.97
CA ASP A 65 -5.00 6.65 10.04
C ASP A 65 -4.45 8.08 10.19
N ILE A 66 -3.56 8.48 9.28
CA ILE A 66 -2.92 9.81 9.31
C ILE A 66 -3.72 10.84 8.49
N LEU A 67 -4.43 10.40 7.44
CA LEU A 67 -5.17 11.28 6.55
C LEU A 67 -6.33 11.98 7.29
N GLY A 68 -6.42 13.30 7.16
CA GLY A 68 -7.40 14.14 7.87
C GLY A 68 -7.04 14.45 9.33
N THR A 69 -5.89 13.99 9.83
CA THR A 69 -5.42 14.27 11.20
C THR A 69 -4.44 15.44 11.24
N GLU A 70 -4.12 15.92 12.44
CA GLU A 70 -3.07 16.92 12.64
C GLU A 70 -1.67 16.44 12.21
N ASN A 71 -1.46 15.12 12.13
CA ASN A 71 -0.22 14.49 11.71
C ASN A 71 -0.12 14.32 10.18
N GLU A 72 -1.16 14.69 9.43
CA GLU A 72 -1.12 14.67 7.97
C GLU A 72 -0.05 15.63 7.46
N TYR A 73 0.79 15.15 6.53
CA TYR A 73 1.75 16.00 5.84
C TYR A 73 0.98 17.05 5.01
N LYS A 74 0.97 18.29 5.49
CA LYS A 74 0.38 19.41 4.76
C LYS A 74 1.35 19.84 3.66
N THR A 75 0.84 20.01 2.45
CA THR A 75 1.60 20.61 1.36
C THR A 75 2.19 21.94 1.83
N PRO A 76 3.49 22.21 1.57
CA PRO A 76 4.07 23.50 1.91
C PRO A 76 3.28 24.61 1.21
N PRO A 77 3.02 25.75 1.88
CA PRO A 77 2.30 26.85 1.27
C PRO A 77 3.02 27.27 -0.01
N ASN A 78 2.33 27.16 -1.14
CA ASN A 78 2.83 27.56 -2.43
C ASN A 78 3.15 29.06 -2.39
N ALA A 79 4.42 29.40 -2.27
CA ALA A 79 4.92 30.76 -2.40
C ALA A 79 4.93 31.13 -3.89
N ASN A 80 3.77 31.18 -4.53
CA ASN A 80 3.52 31.81 -5.82
C ASN A 80 2.01 32.03 -5.99
N SER A 81 1.46 32.88 -5.13
CA SER A 81 0.34 33.74 -5.50
C SER A 81 0.92 35.03 -6.07
N SER A 82 0.92 35.17 -7.39
CA SER A 82 0.99 36.45 -8.10
C SER A 82 0.26 36.31 -9.43
#